data_AF-A0A954GT65-F1
#
_entry.id   AF-A0A954GT65-F1
#
_cell.length_a   1.000
_cell.length_b   1.000
_cell.length_c   1.000
_cell.angle_alpha   90.00
_cell.angle_beta   90.00
_cell.angle_gamma   90.00
#
_symmetry.space_group_name_H-M   'P 1'
#
loop_
_entity.id
_entity.type
_entity.pdbx_description
1 polymer ?
#
loop_
_entity_poly.entity_id
_entity_poly.type
_entity_poly.pdbx_seq_one_letter_code
_entity_poly.pdbx_strand_id
1 'polypeptide(L)' 'MSISVEYLPEPKLQFGDYFEHQDTKTGLAEFGPFGKSIAGLHPSEVKLGFIGTRETIAGAKE' A
#
# COMPACT_ATOMS: atom_id res chain seq x y z
N MET A 1 -32.29 24.38 -21.53
CA MET A 1 -31.04 24.06 -20.80
C MET A 1 -30.77 22.58 -20.98
N SER A 2 -29.66 22.22 -21.62
CA SER A 2 -29.21 20.83 -21.74
C SER A 2 -28.20 20.55 -20.63
N ILE A 3 -28.45 19.53 -19.82
CA ILE A 3 -27.47 19.02 -18.86
C ILE A 3 -26.59 18.02 -19.61
N SER A 4 -25.27 18.25 -19.62
CA SER A 4 -24.29 17.29 -20.13
C SER A 4 -23.73 16.47 -18.98
N VAL A 5 -23.64 15.16 -19.18
CA VAL A 5 -23.00 14.23 -18.25
C VAL A 5 -21.74 13.69 -18.92
N GLU A 6 -20.61 13.80 -18.24
CA GLU A 6 -19.33 13.26 -18.67
C GLU A 6 -18.87 12.21 -17.66
N TYR A 7 -18.37 11.08 -18.18
CA TYR A 7 -17.76 10.05 -17.34
C TYR A 7 -16.30 10.39 -17.08
N LEU A 8 -15.94 10.55 -15.81
CA LEU A 8 -14.56 10.68 -15.40
C LEU A 8 -13.98 9.28 -15.18
N PRO A 9 -12.91 8.90 -15.90
CA PRO A 9 -12.26 7.62 -15.67
C PRO A 9 -11.63 7.59 -14.28
N GLU A 10 -11.46 6.39 -13.74
CA GLU A 10 -10.75 6.21 -12.47
C GLU A 10 -9.31 6.73 -12.60
N PRO A 11 -8.83 7.52 -11.63
CA PRO A 11 -7.49 8.06 -11.67
C PRO A 11 -6.47 6.95 -11.43
N LYS A 12 -5.28 7.12 -12.01
CA LYS A 12 -4.15 6.27 -11.67
C LYS A 12 -3.60 6.65 -10.30
N LEU A 13 -3.26 5.64 -9.50
CA LEU A 13 -2.58 5.78 -8.23
C LEU A 13 -1.07 5.72 -8.44
N GLN A 14 -0.31 6.43 -7.61
CA GLN A 14 1.15 6.44 -7.67
C GLN A 14 1.77 5.53 -6.61
N PHE A 15 2.79 4.79 -7.02
CA PHE A 15 3.51 3.80 -6.23
C PHE A 15 5.02 4.12 -6.21
N GLY A 16 5.85 3.19 -5.72
CA GLY A 16 7.30 3.37 -5.69
C GLY A 16 7.89 3.84 -7.03
N ASP A 17 8.91 4.69 -6.95
CA ASP A 17 9.62 5.26 -8.10
C ASP A 17 8.70 5.92 -9.15
N TYR A 18 7.60 6.54 -8.70
CA TYR A 18 6.61 7.25 -9.51
C TYR A 18 5.81 6.37 -10.48
N PHE A 19 5.79 5.05 -10.28
CA PHE A 19 4.98 4.16 -11.10
C PHE A 19 3.48 4.41 -10.90
N GLU A 20 2.69 4.29 -11.96
CA GLU A 20 1.24 4.55 -11.93
C GLU A 20 0.42 3.29 -12.26
N HIS A 21 -0.56 2.96 -11.41
CA HIS A 21 -1.48 1.84 -11.63
C HIS A 21 -2.91 2.21 -11.18
N GLN A 22 -3.94 1.69 -11.86
CA GLN A 22 -5.34 1.92 -11.48
C GLN A 22 -5.77 1.01 -10.31
N ASP A 23 -5.32 -0.26 -10.31
CA ASP A 23 -5.56 -1.19 -9.20
C ASP A 23 -4.54 -1.03 -8.08
N THR A 24 -5.03 -0.92 -6.85
CA THR A 24 -4.21 -0.72 -5.64
C THR A 24 -3.39 -1.93 -5.25
N LYS A 25 -3.93 -3.15 -5.37
CA LYS A 25 -3.27 -4.37 -4.91
C LYS A 25 -2.12 -4.74 -5.82
N THR A 26 -2.35 -4.73 -7.12
CA THR A 26 -1.32 -4.94 -8.15
C THR A 26 -0.24 -3.88 -8.02
N GLY A 27 -0.61 -2.60 -7.92
CA GLY A 27 0.35 -1.51 -7.78
C GLY A 27 1.27 -1.65 -6.55
N LEU A 28 0.70 -1.99 -5.38
CA LEU A 28 1.49 -2.24 -4.17
C LEU A 28 2.37 -3.48 -4.27
N ALA A 29 1.86 -4.57 -4.86
CA ALA A 29 2.61 -5.83 -4.96
C ALA A 29 3.80 -5.73 -5.90
N GLU A 30 3.64 -5.03 -7.03
CA GLU A 30 4.66 -4.92 -8.07
C GLU A 30 5.67 -3.79 -7.80
N PHE A 31 5.19 -2.63 -7.31
CA PHE A 31 6.01 -1.41 -7.22
C PHE A 31 6.26 -0.95 -5.78
N GLY A 32 5.54 -1.53 -4.80
CA GLY A 32 5.65 -1.13 -3.41
C GLY A 32 5.03 0.24 -3.10
N PRO A 33 5.09 0.67 -1.83
CA PRO A 33 4.49 1.93 -1.42
C PRO A 33 5.28 3.13 -1.95
N PHE A 34 4.58 4.20 -2.31
CA PHE A 34 5.16 5.47 -2.78
C PHE A 34 6.34 5.97 -1.93
N GLY A 35 6.18 5.93 -0.60
CA GLY A 35 7.18 6.46 0.33
C GLY A 35 8.45 5.61 0.49
N LYS A 36 8.53 4.41 -0.12
CA LYS A 36 9.59 3.42 0.15
C LYS A 36 11.02 3.97 0.00
N SER A 37 11.24 4.85 -0.98
CA SER A 37 12.56 5.41 -1.30
C SER A 37 12.76 6.82 -0.74
N ILE A 38 11.78 7.37 -0.01
CA ILE A 38 11.78 8.75 0.47
C ILE A 38 12.13 8.75 1.96
N ALA A 39 13.37 9.13 2.26
CA ALA A 39 13.86 9.23 3.63
C ALA A 39 12.95 10.15 4.47
N GLY A 40 12.52 9.67 5.64
CA GLY A 40 11.66 10.41 6.56
C GLY A 40 10.15 10.22 6.35
N LEU A 41 9.70 9.53 5.30
CA LEU A 41 8.28 9.17 5.15
C LEU A 41 7.88 7.88 5.86
N HIS A 42 8.85 7.10 6.35
CA HIS A 42 8.59 5.89 7.12
C HIS A 42 9.64 5.70 8.21
N PRO A 43 9.29 5.02 9.32
CA PRO A 43 10.28 4.60 10.29
C PRO A 43 11.25 3.57 9.69
N SER A 44 12.47 3.52 10.22
CA SER A 44 13.47 2.51 9.83
C SER A 44 13.23 1.15 10.47
N GLU A 45 12.50 1.13 11.58
CA GLU A 45 12.15 -0.08 12.33
C GLU A 45 10.73 0.02 12.87
N VAL A 46 10.05 -1.13 12.97
CA VAL A 46 8.75 -1.25 13.62
C VAL A 46 8.85 -2.34 14.66
N LYS A 47 8.42 -2.05 15.90
CA LYS A 47 8.36 -3.04 16.98
C LYS A 47 7.03 -3.75 16.91
N LEU A 48 7.06 -5.06 16.69
CA LEU A 48 5.87 -5.91 16.63
C LEU A 48 5.81 -6.78 17.88
N GLY A 49 4.65 -6.79 18.54
CA GLY A 49 4.35 -7.65 19.68
C GLY A 49 3.22 -8.61 19.32
N PHE A 50 3.40 -9.90 19.64
CA PHE A 50 2.40 -10.93 19.40
C PHE A 50 1.71 -11.32 20.71
N ILE A 51 0.37 -11.37 20.70
CA ILE A 51 -0.45 -11.82 21.83
C ILE A 51 -1.39 -12.89 21.31
N GLY A 52 -1.36 -14.07 21.93
CA GLY A 52 -2.14 -15.22 21.48
C GLY A 52 -1.90 -16.44 22.36
N THR A 53 -2.42 -17.59 21.94
CA THR A 53 -2.15 -18.86 22.61
C THR A 53 -0.70 -19.28 22.40
N ARG A 54 -0.24 -20.28 23.15
CA ARG A 54 1.12 -20.82 22.99
C ARG A 54 1.38 -21.25 21.54
N GLU A 55 0.39 -21.86 20.90
CA GLU A 55 0.47 -22.37 19.52
C GLU A 55 0.58 -21.22 18.52
N THR A 56 -0.23 -20.16 18.65
CA THR A 56 -0.16 -18.99 17.75
C THR A 56 1.16 -18.25 17.92
N ILE A 57 1.66 -18.09 19.15
CA ILE A 57 2.95 -17.44 19.40
C ILE A 57 4.11 -18.26 18.86
N ALA A 58 4.05 -19.59 18.93
CA ALA A 58 5.08 -20.45 18.37
C ALA A 58 5.18 -20.28 16.85
N GLY A 59 4.04 -20.27 16.14
CA GLY A 59 4.02 -20.09 14.69
C GLY A 59 4.43 -18.69 14.21
N ALA A 60 4.29 -17.66 15.05
CA ALA A 60 4.70 -16.29 14.69
C ALA A 60 6.22 -16.03 14.77
N LYS A 61 7.00 -16.97 15.31
CA LYS A 61 8.46 -16.86 15.47
C LYS A 61 9.28 -17.52 14.34
N GLU A 62 8.62 -18.27 13.45
CA GLU A 62 9.22 -18.88 12.25
C GLU A 62 9.19 -17.90 11.06
#